data_AF-A0A8J9RYV4-F1
#
_entry.id   AF-A0A8J9RYV4-F1
#
_cell.length_a   1.000
_cell.length_b   1.000
_cell.length_c   1.000
_cell.angle_alpha   90.00
_cell.angle_beta   90.00
_cell.angle_gamma   90.00
#
_symmetry.space_group_name_H-M   'P 1'
#
loop_
_entity.id
_entity.type
_entity.pdbx_description
1 polymer ?
#
loop_
_entity_poly.entity_id
_entity_poly.type
_entity_poly.pdbx_seq_one_letter_code
_entity_poly.pdbx_strand_id
1 'polypeptide(L)'
;MDPPVPSLAARYTCASILVGVFAVWGKYTFVDEAKVPGGGRVELHNWKVPAALTTFYLVSLPLLRWFSNKFLLPNVDVKILLREAMILYNAGQVVLNAWMVYRFVDAVMFRGHPFVGGPVDLVDTGATFAIWVHYCDKYLEFLDTYFMVLRGKMDQ
;
A
#
# COMPACT_ATOMS: atom_id res chain seq x y z
N MET A 1 7.45 18.32 30.07
CA MET A 1 6.87 17.02 30.46
C MET A 1 6.85 16.18 29.20
N ASP A 2 7.60 15.08 29.18
CA ASP A 2 7.53 14.15 28.06
C ASP A 2 6.12 13.54 28.00
N PRO A 3 5.56 13.34 26.80
CA PRO A 3 4.22 12.77 26.66
C PRO A 3 4.17 11.35 27.26
N PRO A 4 3.04 10.95 27.84
CA PRO A 4 2.89 9.63 28.44
C PRO A 4 3.10 8.52 27.40
N VAL A 5 3.80 7.46 27.83
CA VAL A 5 4.05 6.29 26.98
C VAL A 5 2.72 5.58 26.70
N PRO A 6 2.38 5.31 25.42
CA PRO A 6 1.13 4.66 25.07
C PRO A 6 1.08 3.21 25.60
N SER A 7 -0.11 2.79 26.04
CA SER A 7 -0.33 1.43 26.53
C SER A 7 -0.08 0.39 25.44
N LEU A 8 0.30 -0.84 25.85
CA LEU A 8 0.47 -1.95 24.90
C LEU A 8 -0.82 -2.24 24.13
N ALA A 9 -1.98 -2.10 24.77
CA ALA A 9 -3.28 -2.26 24.13
C ALA A 9 -3.48 -1.26 22.97
N ALA A 10 -3.09 0.00 23.14
CA ALA A 10 -3.19 1.01 22.09
C ALA A 10 -2.29 0.67 20.88
N ARG A 11 -1.07 0.20 21.15
CA ARG A 11 -0.10 -0.22 20.11
C ARG A 11 -0.61 -1.41 19.29
N TYR A 12 -1.11 -2.44 19.97
CA TYR A 12 -1.71 -3.59 19.30
C TYR A 12 -3.02 -3.25 18.59
N THR A 13 -3.78 -2.26 19.09
CA THR A 13 -4.97 -1.79 18.38
C THR A 13 -4.60 -1.14 17.05
N CYS A 14 -3.57 -0.28 17.02
CA CYS A 14 -3.06 0.29 15.78
C CYS A 14 -2.56 -0.79 14.80
N ALA A 15 -1.83 -1.79 15.30
CA ALA A 15 -1.38 -2.92 14.50
C ALA A 15 -2.56 -3.74 13.93
N SER A 16 -3.58 -4.04 14.75
CA SER A 16 -4.78 -4.78 14.32
C SER A 16 -5.59 -4.01 13.28
N ILE A 17 -5.71 -2.69 13.42
CA ILE A 17 -6.35 -1.83 12.40
C ILE A 17 -5.60 -1.94 11.08
N LEU A 18 -4.26 -1.85 11.12
CA LEU A 18 -3.44 -2.00 9.92
C LEU A 18 -3.60 -3.39 9.27
N VAL A 19 -3.63 -4.47 10.06
CA VAL A 19 -3.91 -5.82 9.54
C VAL A 19 -5.29 -5.88 8.90
N GLY A 20 -6.31 -5.24 9.50
CA GLY A 20 -7.64 -5.12 8.90
C GLY A 20 -7.63 -4.40 7.56
N VAL A 21 -6.88 -3.29 7.45
CA VAL A 21 -6.68 -2.56 6.19
C VAL A 21 -6.02 -3.46 5.14
N PHE A 22 -4.97 -4.20 5.50
CA PHE A 22 -4.31 -5.14 4.60
C PHE A 22 -5.20 -6.31 4.19
N ALA A 23 -6.05 -6.82 5.08
CA ALA A 23 -7.00 -7.88 4.75
C ALA A 23 -8.05 -7.40 3.73
N VAL A 24 -8.58 -6.20 3.91
CA VAL A 24 -9.52 -5.58 2.96
C VAL A 24 -8.83 -5.32 1.63
N TRP A 25 -7.65 -4.70 1.65
CA TRP A 25 -6.86 -4.45 0.45
C TRP A 25 -6.52 -5.75 -0.30
N GLY A 26 -6.07 -6.79 0.43
CA GLY A 26 -5.71 -8.08 -0.14
C GLY A 26 -6.91 -8.76 -0.81
N LYS A 27 -8.11 -8.68 -0.21
CA LYS A 27 -9.35 -9.20 -0.80
C LYS A 27 -9.69 -8.55 -2.14
N TYR A 28 -9.45 -7.25 -2.30
CA TYR A 28 -9.70 -6.53 -3.56
C TYR A 28 -8.55 -6.63 -4.57
N THR A 29 -7.34 -6.89 -4.09
CA THR A 29 -6.13 -6.93 -4.93
C THR A 29 -5.91 -8.32 -5.53
N PHE A 30 -5.95 -9.37 -4.70
CA PHE A 30 -5.74 -10.76 -5.13
C PHE A 30 -7.04 -11.37 -5.66
N VAL A 31 -7.44 -10.86 -6.83
CA VAL A 31 -8.52 -11.46 -7.63
C VAL A 31 -8.02 -12.68 -8.39
N ASP A 32 -8.95 -13.45 -8.94
CA ASP A 32 -8.65 -14.59 -9.80
C ASP A 32 -7.82 -14.15 -11.02
N GLU A 33 -6.61 -14.71 -11.15
CA GLU A 33 -5.65 -14.37 -12.20
C GLU A 33 -6.24 -14.60 -13.60
N ALA A 34 -7.11 -15.60 -13.76
CA ALA A 34 -7.80 -15.87 -15.03
C ALA A 34 -8.79 -14.77 -15.44
N LYS A 35 -9.19 -13.90 -14.49
CA LYS A 35 -10.09 -12.76 -14.74
C LYS A 35 -9.32 -11.46 -14.98
N VAL A 36 -7.99 -11.47 -14.91
CA VAL A 36 -7.16 -10.30 -15.18
C VAL A 36 -6.78 -10.28 -16.66
N PRO A 37 -7.37 -9.37 -17.47
CA PRO A 37 -7.19 -9.37 -18.91
C PRO A 37 -5.82 -8.80 -19.26
N GLY A 38 -5.01 -9.56 -19.98
CA GLY A 38 -4.04 -8.93 -20.86
C GLY A 38 -4.75 -8.41 -22.11
N GLY A 39 -4.21 -7.36 -22.72
CA GLY A 39 -4.78 -6.79 -23.95
C GLY A 39 -6.10 -6.01 -23.80
N GLY A 40 -6.43 -5.46 -22.63
CA GLY A 40 -7.51 -4.45 -22.50
C GLY A 40 -8.95 -4.96 -22.68
N ARG A 41 -9.20 -6.27 -22.56
CA ARG A 41 -10.52 -6.88 -22.82
C ARG A 41 -11.55 -6.72 -21.68
N VAL A 42 -11.13 -6.33 -20.48
CA VAL A 42 -12.02 -6.05 -19.34
C VAL A 42 -11.53 -4.79 -18.63
N GLU A 43 -12.44 -3.83 -18.39
CA GLU A 43 -12.14 -2.67 -17.55
C GLU A 43 -11.99 -3.13 -16.10
N LEU A 44 -10.75 -3.32 -15.64
CA LEU A 44 -10.44 -3.69 -14.25
C LEU A 44 -10.83 -2.57 -13.27
N HIS A 45 -10.65 -1.32 -13.69
CA HIS A 45 -10.76 -0.18 -12.80
C HIS A 45 -11.11 1.10 -13.55
N ASN A 46 -12.12 1.81 -13.07
CA ASN A 46 -12.55 3.08 -13.63
C ASN A 46 -11.60 4.20 -13.21
N TRP A 47 -11.21 5.10 -14.13
CA TRP A 47 -10.37 6.28 -13.84
C TRP A 47 -10.90 7.16 -12.69
N LYS A 48 -12.21 7.10 -12.43
CA LYS A 48 -12.84 7.80 -11.30
C LYS A 48 -12.27 7.38 -9.95
N VAL A 49 -11.87 6.12 -9.79
CA VAL A 49 -11.37 5.62 -8.52
C VAL A 49 -9.96 6.15 -8.20
N PRO A 50 -8.93 6.06 -9.08
CA PRO A 50 -7.65 6.70 -8.80
C PRO A 50 -7.82 8.20 -8.64
N ALA A 51 -8.66 8.87 -9.45
CA ALA A 51 -8.95 10.29 -9.26
C ALA A 51 -9.53 10.59 -7.86
N ALA A 52 -10.53 9.83 -7.42
CA ALA A 52 -11.14 9.99 -6.12
C ALA A 52 -10.15 9.71 -4.97
N LEU A 53 -9.34 8.66 -5.08
CA LEU A 53 -8.32 8.32 -4.09
C LEU A 53 -7.21 9.37 -4.02
N THR A 54 -6.77 9.91 -5.16
CA THR A 54 -5.82 11.02 -5.21
C THR A 54 -6.41 12.28 -4.58
N THR A 55 -7.64 12.67 -4.92
CA THR A 55 -8.30 13.83 -4.31
C THR A 55 -8.44 13.61 -2.80
N PHE A 56 -8.87 12.42 -2.37
CA PHE A 56 -8.99 12.07 -0.96
C PHE A 56 -7.63 12.19 -0.25
N TYR A 57 -6.56 11.63 -0.83
CA TYR A 57 -5.21 11.71 -0.29
C TYR A 57 -4.72 13.15 -0.13
N LEU A 58 -4.91 14.00 -1.14
CA LEU A 58 -4.48 15.40 -1.09
C LEU A 58 -5.23 16.21 -0.03
N VAL A 59 -6.51 15.89 0.23
CA VAL A 59 -7.32 16.55 1.25
C VAL A 59 -7.07 15.98 2.64
N SER A 60 -6.85 14.68 2.77
CA SER A 60 -6.65 14.00 4.05
C SER A 60 -5.33 14.38 4.70
N LEU A 61 -4.25 14.59 3.93
CA LEU A 61 -2.93 14.96 4.45
C LEU A 61 -2.90 16.26 5.28
N PRO A 62 -3.39 17.41 4.81
CA PRO A 62 -3.40 18.64 5.60
C PRO A 62 -4.32 18.51 6.83
N LEU A 63 -5.45 17.81 6.70
CA LEU A 63 -6.35 17.54 7.82
C LEU A 63 -5.67 16.67 8.88
N LEU A 64 -4.99 15.60 8.47
CA LEU A 64 -4.26 14.71 9.37
C LEU A 64 -3.09 15.43 10.02
N ARG A 65 -2.38 16.30 9.30
CA ARG A 65 -1.32 17.13 9.85
C ARG A 65 -1.86 18.06 10.95
N TRP A 66 -2.95 18.76 10.67
CA TRP A 66 -3.60 19.63 11.64
C TRP A 66 -4.04 18.85 12.88
N PHE A 67 -4.68 17.70 12.69
CA PHE A 67 -5.13 16.83 13.77
C PHE A 67 -3.95 16.29 14.60
N SER A 68 -2.91 15.80 13.93
CA SER A 68 -1.71 15.26 14.58
C SER A 68 -1.01 16.29 15.46
N ASN A 69 -0.77 17.49 14.91
CA ASN A 69 -0.10 18.56 15.63
C ASN A 69 -0.92 19.10 16.81
N LYS A 70 -2.24 19.15 16.68
CA LYS A 70 -3.13 19.69 17.71
C LYS A 70 -3.44 18.71 18.83
N PHE A 71 -3.59 17.42 18.50
CA PHE A 71 -4.09 16.42 19.45
C PHE A 71 -3.13 15.27 19.75
N LEU A 72 -2.38 14.76 18.77
CA LEU A 72 -1.56 13.56 18.97
C LEU A 72 -0.18 13.90 19.55
N LEU A 73 0.58 14.78 18.89
CA LEU A 73 1.95 15.11 19.29
C LEU A 73 2.06 15.70 20.71
N PRO A 74 1.13 16.55 21.20
CA PRO A 74 1.22 17.08 22.57
C PRO A 74 0.89 16.05 23.66
N ASN A 75 0.11 15.00 23.34
CA ASN A 75 -0.51 14.13 24.34
C ASN A 75 0.04 12.70 24.34
N VAL A 76 0.68 12.24 23.26
CA VAL A 76 1.11 10.84 23.11
C VAL A 76 2.44 10.75 22.37
N ASP A 77 3.32 9.85 22.80
CA ASP A 77 4.47 9.43 21.99
C ASP A 77 4.01 8.58 20.79
N VAL A 78 3.70 9.26 19.68
CA VAL A 78 3.22 8.63 18.44
C VAL A 78 4.26 7.67 17.84
N LYS A 79 5.56 7.91 18.08
CA LYS A 79 6.62 7.05 17.57
C LYS A 79 6.56 5.67 18.22
N ILE A 80 6.33 5.62 19.54
CA ILE A 80 6.14 4.35 20.26
C ILE A 80 4.79 3.74 19.89
N LEU A 81 3.73 4.55 19.75
CA LEU A 81 2.39 4.07 19.41
C LEU A 81 2.36 3.30 18.09
N LEU A 82 3.02 3.85 17.06
CA LEU A 82 2.98 3.30 15.69
C LEU A 82 4.11 2.32 15.39
N ARG A 83 5.01 2.03 16.34
CA ARG A 83 6.21 1.23 16.09
C ARG A 83 5.88 -0.15 15.51
N GLU A 84 4.98 -0.87 16.16
CA GLU A 84 4.59 -2.22 15.74
C GLU A 84 3.87 -2.22 14.40
N ALA A 85 2.98 -1.23 14.17
CA ALA A 85 2.29 -1.06 12.91
C ALA A 85 3.27 -0.77 11.76
N MET A 86 4.24 0.12 11.96
CA MET A 86 5.26 0.41 10.95
C MET A 86 6.17 -0.78 10.65
N ILE A 87 6.54 -1.58 11.66
CA ILE A 87 7.33 -2.81 11.44
C ILE A 87 6.54 -3.80 10.58
N LEU A 88 5.28 -4.05 10.94
CA LEU A 88 4.39 -4.93 10.18
C LEU A 88 4.17 -4.43 8.75
N TYR A 89 3.93 -3.12 8.59
CA TYR A 89 3.78 -2.47 7.29
C TYR A 89 5.01 -2.70 6.41
N ASN A 90 6.20 -2.34 6.91
CA ASN A 90 7.44 -2.46 6.13
C ASN A 90 7.78 -3.92 5.81
N ALA A 91 7.58 -4.83 6.75
CA ALA A 91 7.78 -6.26 6.52
C ALA A 91 6.85 -6.80 5.43
N GLY A 92 5.57 -6.41 5.48
CA GLY A 92 4.58 -6.75 4.45
C GLY A 92 4.97 -6.20 3.08
N GLN A 93 5.40 -4.94 3.03
CA GLN A 93 5.88 -4.28 1.81
C GLN A 93 7.09 -4.99 1.21
N VAL A 94 8.07 -5.40 2.03
CA VAL A 94 9.23 -6.18 1.54
C VAL A 94 8.79 -7.51 0.94
N VAL A 95 7.91 -8.24 1.61
CA VAL A 95 7.40 -9.54 1.12
C VAL A 95 6.62 -9.37 -0.19
N LEU A 96 5.73 -8.37 -0.27
CA LEU A 96 4.93 -8.10 -1.45
C LEU A 96 5.80 -7.68 -2.64
N ASN A 97 6.76 -6.78 -2.42
CA ASN A 97 7.70 -6.36 -3.46
C ASN A 97 8.59 -7.52 -3.93
N ALA A 98 9.09 -8.35 -3.02
CA ALA A 98 9.85 -9.55 -3.39
C ALA A 98 9.02 -10.53 -4.23
N TRP A 99 7.75 -10.73 -3.89
CA TRP A 99 6.83 -11.56 -4.66
C TRP A 99 6.58 -10.99 -6.07
N MET A 100 6.41 -9.66 -6.20
CA MET A 100 6.25 -9.01 -7.51
C MET A 100 7.49 -9.17 -8.39
N VAL A 101 8.69 -8.98 -7.82
CA VAL A 101 9.96 -9.21 -8.54
C VAL A 101 10.05 -10.65 -9.04
N TYR A 102 9.75 -11.62 -8.18
CA TYR A 102 9.72 -13.03 -8.57
C TYR A 102 8.76 -13.28 -9.74
N ARG A 103 7.53 -12.73 -9.70
CA ARG A 103 6.53 -12.89 -10.76
C ARG A 103 6.97 -12.29 -12.09
N PHE A 104 7.61 -11.12 -12.08
CA PHE A 104 8.15 -10.51 -13.29
C PHE A 104 9.31 -11.31 -13.89
N VAL A 105 10.22 -11.79 -13.04
CA VAL A 105 11.32 -12.65 -13.49
C VAL A 105 10.78 -13.96 -14.06
N ASP A 106 9.80 -14.59 -13.41
CA ASP A 106 9.17 -15.83 -13.90
C ASP A 106 8.51 -15.64 -15.27
N ALA A 107 7.77 -14.53 -15.42
CA ALA A 107 7.12 -14.19 -16.68
C ALA A 107 8.12 -14.04 -17.83
N VAL A 108 9.24 -13.33 -17.62
CA VAL A 108 10.25 -13.07 -18.65
C VAL A 108 11.12 -14.30 -18.94
N MET A 109 11.60 -14.98 -17.90
CA MET A 109 12.61 -16.03 -18.04
C MET A 109 12.02 -17.41 -18.37
N PHE A 110 10.82 -17.72 -17.86
CA PHE A 110 10.26 -19.08 -17.96
C PHE A 110 8.96 -19.15 -18.76
N ARG A 111 8.19 -18.06 -18.83
CA ARG A 111 6.90 -18.04 -19.55
C ARG A 111 6.94 -17.31 -20.89
N GLY A 112 8.12 -16.87 -21.31
CA GLY A 112 8.33 -16.29 -22.64
C GLY A 112 7.76 -14.89 -22.83
N HIS A 113 7.59 -14.11 -21.74
CA HIS A 113 7.25 -12.69 -21.87
C HIS A 113 8.44 -11.95 -22.52
N PRO A 114 8.21 -11.16 -23.59
CA PRO A 114 9.28 -10.43 -24.26
C PRO A 114 9.89 -9.41 -23.31
N PHE A 115 11.21 -9.31 -23.37
CA PHE A 115 11.98 -8.38 -22.53
C PHE A 115 11.82 -6.92 -22.98
N VAL A 116 11.73 -6.69 -24.29
CA VAL A 116 11.52 -5.37 -24.92
C VAL A 116 10.66 -5.56 -26.17
N GLY A 117 9.61 -4.75 -26.31
CA GLY A 117 8.76 -4.78 -27.51
C GLY A 117 7.97 -6.07 -27.62
N GLY A 118 6.69 -6.02 -27.26
CA GLY A 118 5.77 -7.14 -27.37
C GLY A 118 4.35 -6.64 -27.63
N PRO A 119 3.49 -7.47 -28.24
CA PRO A 119 2.06 -7.20 -28.27
C PRO A 119 1.53 -6.96 -26.85
N VAL A 120 0.66 -5.97 -26.67
CA VAL A 120 0.01 -5.64 -25.38
C VAL A 120 -0.87 -6.79 -24.87
N ASP A 121 -1.12 -7.79 -25.73
CA ASP A 121 -2.06 -8.87 -25.57
C ASP A 121 -1.43 -10.13 -24.95
N LEU A 122 -0.22 -10.05 -24.41
CA LEU A 122 0.53 -11.17 -23.83
C LEU A 122 0.06 -11.53 -22.41
N VAL A 123 -1.24 -11.86 -22.32
CA VAL A 123 -1.98 -12.17 -21.07
C VAL A 123 -1.41 -13.38 -20.34
N ASP A 124 -0.91 -14.37 -21.10
CA ASP A 124 -0.73 -15.73 -20.60
C ASP A 124 0.54 -15.95 -19.77
N THR A 125 1.42 -14.94 -19.69
CA THR A 125 2.66 -15.05 -18.92
C THR A 125 2.48 -14.70 -17.45
N GLY A 126 1.30 -14.22 -17.04
CA GLY A 126 1.03 -13.80 -15.65
C GLY A 126 1.68 -12.46 -15.25
N ALA A 127 2.35 -11.78 -16.19
CA ALA A 127 2.92 -10.44 -15.99
C ALA A 127 1.83 -9.39 -15.77
N THR A 128 0.70 -9.48 -16.49
CA THR A 128 -0.43 -8.57 -16.34
C THR A 128 -1.02 -8.60 -14.93
N PHE A 129 -1.09 -9.79 -14.31
CA PHE A 129 -1.51 -9.93 -12.92
C PHE A 129 -0.53 -9.29 -11.95
N ALA A 130 0.78 -9.46 -12.16
CA ALA A 130 1.79 -8.79 -11.36
C ALA A 130 1.71 -7.25 -11.48
N ILE A 131 1.44 -6.73 -12.70
CA ILE A 131 1.19 -5.30 -12.93
C ILE A 131 -0.06 -4.81 -12.19
N TRP A 132 -1.13 -5.60 -12.20
CA TRP A 132 -2.35 -5.27 -11.44
C TRP A 132 -2.08 -5.17 -9.94
N VAL A 133 -1.41 -6.18 -9.37
CA VAL A 133 -1.04 -6.16 -7.95
C VAL A 133 -0.12 -4.98 -7.64
N HIS A 134 0.84 -4.68 -8.51
CA HIS A 134 1.73 -3.52 -8.36
C HIS A 134 0.97 -2.19 -8.42
N TYR A 135 -0.01 -2.06 -9.32
CA TYR A 135 -0.89 -0.91 -9.39
C TYR A 135 -1.68 -0.74 -8.08
N CYS A 136 -2.22 -1.82 -7.53
CA CYS A 136 -2.93 -1.79 -6.25
C CYS A 136 -2.01 -1.47 -5.05
N ASP A 137 -0.75 -1.90 -5.10
CA ASP A 137 0.26 -1.63 -4.06
C ASP A 137 0.61 -0.14 -3.97
N LYS A 138 0.52 0.62 -5.07
CA LYS A 138 0.68 2.09 -5.04
C LYS A 138 -0.26 2.81 -4.09
N TYR A 139 -1.44 2.25 -3.82
CA TYR A 139 -2.35 2.81 -2.82
C TYR A 139 -1.87 2.56 -1.39
N LEU A 140 -1.14 1.48 -1.14
CA LEU A 140 -0.54 1.19 0.17
C LEU A 140 0.67 2.07 0.44
N GLU A 141 1.47 2.40 -0.58
CA GLU A 141 2.62 3.32 -0.45
C GLU A 141 2.22 4.71 0.11
N PHE A 142 0.96 5.13 -0.07
CA PHE A 142 0.46 6.35 0.56
C PHE A 142 0.51 6.32 2.09
N LEU A 143 0.48 5.13 2.71
CA LEU A 143 0.63 4.95 4.16
C LEU A 143 2.00 5.42 4.66
N ASP A 144 3.06 5.39 3.86
CA ASP A 144 4.36 5.94 4.26
C ASP A 144 4.26 7.43 4.59
N THR A 145 3.54 8.18 3.75
CA THR A 145 3.34 9.62 3.99
C THR A 145 2.44 9.87 5.18
N TYR A 146 1.41 9.05 5.38
CA TYR A 146 0.59 9.12 6.59
C TYR A 146 1.42 8.86 7.85
N PHE A 147 2.32 7.88 7.86
CA PHE A 147 3.22 7.60 8.98
C PHE A 147 4.25 8.72 9.21
N MET A 148 4.74 9.37 8.15
CA MET A 148 5.61 10.56 8.26
C MET A 148 4.89 11.71 8.96
N VAL A 149 3.69 12.06 8.47
CA VAL A 149 2.86 13.15 9.02
C VAL A 149 2.45 12.88 10.46
N LEU A 150 2.04 11.65 10.78
CA LEU A 150 1.66 11.27 12.15
C LEU A 150 2.83 11.40 13.14
N ARG A 151 4.05 11.07 12.73
CA ARG A 151 5.25 11.19 13.58
C ARG A 151 5.76 12.62 13.73
N GLY A 152 5.15 13.59 13.05
CA GLY A 152 5.63 14.98 13.01
C GLY A 152 6.99 15.14 12.33
N LYS A 153 7.46 14.11 11.60
CA LYS A 153 8.72 14.16 10.84
C LYS A 153 8.42 14.54 9.40
N MET A 154 8.51 15.83 9.10
CA MET A 154 8.50 16.33 7.72
C MET A 154 9.91 16.57 7.16
N ASP A 155 10.93 16.62 8.02
CA ASP A 155 12.33 16.52 7.59
C ASP A 155 12.66 15.03 7.43
N GLN A 156 12.21 14.47 6.31
CA GLN A 156 12.73 13.22 5.78
C GLN A 156 13.43 13.52 4.46
#